data_AF-F9HBP4-F1
#
_entry.id   AF-F9HBP4-F1
#
_cell.length_a   1.000
_cell.length_b   1.000
_cell.length_c   1.000
_cell.angle_alpha   90.00
_cell.angle_beta   90.00
_cell.angle_gamma   90.00
#
_symmetry.space_group_name_H-M   'P 1'
#
loop_
_entity.id
_entity.type
_entity.pdbx_description
1 polymer ?
#
loop_
_entity_poly.entity_id
_entity_poly.type
_entity_poly.pdbx_seq_one_letter_code
_entity_poly.pdbx_strand_id
1 'polypeptide(L)'
;MTIYEARGFQGNLVYPFDKIEPFQYIERFKPLVVPEGANIEEFKRTQAPYCISGKVTPEKHGSYKRNNSSLIYRDLIFLDYDDIQGTSEGFIKAVSSALFGYSYILYPTIKHSLEKPRFRLVVKPDDVMNEATYKQVVKEIADKIGLPFDMASLTWSQLQGLPVTTGDPASYQKVVEHGLDYPVPKVEPRAKQETTERYKPRASGQRSMTMRIIDTLFNGFGDEGGRNVALTRFVGLLFNKWVDCDLETAYELTKIANSVTVEPLPIEELDRTFSSIARAEYRKRG
;
A
#
# COMPACT_ATOMS: atom_id res chain seq x y z
N MET A 1 19.54 9.54 -10.14
CA MET A 1 18.20 9.84 -9.64
C MET A 1 18.17 11.29 -9.23
N THR A 2 17.06 11.99 -9.43
CA THR A 2 16.97 13.44 -9.23
C THR A 2 15.79 13.73 -8.31
N ILE A 3 15.99 14.62 -7.36
CA ILE A 3 14.88 15.21 -6.62
C ILE A 3 14.65 16.62 -7.14
N TYR A 4 13.40 17.03 -7.28
CA TYR A 4 13.06 18.36 -7.72
C TYR A 4 12.50 19.18 -6.56
N GLU A 5 13.07 20.35 -6.33
CA GLU A 5 12.71 21.26 -5.26
C GLU A 5 11.66 22.29 -5.71
N ALA A 6 10.81 22.72 -4.79
CA ALA A 6 9.89 23.83 -4.98
C ALA A 6 9.77 24.66 -3.69
N ARG A 7 9.41 25.93 -3.82
CA ARG A 7 9.05 26.82 -2.71
C ARG A 7 7.57 27.15 -2.82
N GLY A 8 6.81 26.78 -1.80
CA GLY A 8 5.37 26.76 -1.86
C GLY A 8 4.82 25.65 -2.77
N PHE A 9 3.49 25.50 -2.77
CA PHE A 9 2.81 24.45 -3.55
C PHE A 9 1.90 24.99 -4.67
N GLN A 10 1.80 26.31 -4.84
CA GLN A 10 0.92 26.90 -5.88
C GLN A 10 1.49 26.80 -7.29
N GLY A 11 2.81 26.79 -7.41
CA GLY A 11 3.50 26.72 -8.69
C GLY A 11 3.73 25.28 -9.12
N ASN A 12 3.73 25.06 -10.43
CA ASN A 12 4.17 23.78 -11.01
C ASN A 12 5.66 23.77 -11.36
N LEU A 13 6.36 24.89 -11.22
CA LEU A 13 7.78 24.99 -11.51
C LEU A 13 8.58 24.30 -10.41
N VAL A 14 9.48 23.41 -10.81
CA VAL A 14 10.37 22.68 -9.90
C VAL A 14 11.82 22.78 -10.38
N TYR A 15 12.76 22.66 -9.47
CA TYR A 15 14.19 22.85 -9.75
C TYR A 15 14.96 21.56 -9.46
N PRO A 16 15.69 21.00 -10.42
CA PRO A 16 16.39 19.73 -10.22
C PRO A 16 17.53 19.89 -9.22
N PHE A 17 17.67 18.88 -8.37
CA PHE A 17 18.80 18.66 -7.48
C PHE A 17 19.27 17.21 -7.63
N ASP A 18 20.53 17.03 -8.05
CA ASP A 18 21.10 15.73 -8.45
C ASP A 18 22.46 15.44 -7.81
N LYS A 19 22.84 16.21 -6.78
CA LYS A 19 24.15 16.09 -6.11
C LYS A 19 24.28 14.88 -5.19
N ILE A 20 23.18 14.38 -4.65
CA ILE A 20 23.10 13.19 -3.79
C ILE A 20 21.82 12.41 -4.10
N GLU A 21 21.79 11.14 -3.69
CA GLU A 21 20.64 10.24 -3.85
C GLU A 21 19.40 10.81 -3.14
N PRO A 22 18.18 10.69 -3.69
CA PRO A 22 17.01 11.33 -3.10
C PRO A 22 16.70 10.91 -1.66
N PHE A 23 16.87 9.65 -1.28
CA PHE A 23 16.66 9.24 0.11
C PHE A 23 17.64 9.95 1.06
N GLN A 24 18.92 9.99 0.68
CA GLN A 24 19.96 10.73 1.40
C GLN A 24 19.69 12.24 1.44
N TYR A 25 19.06 12.81 0.40
CA TYR A 25 18.63 14.20 0.40
C TYR A 25 17.62 14.46 1.52
N ILE A 26 16.59 13.63 1.66
CA ILE A 26 15.59 13.76 2.74
C ILE A 26 16.23 13.54 4.12
N GLU A 27 17.11 12.54 4.23
CA GLU A 27 17.87 12.25 5.46
C GLU A 27 18.71 13.44 5.91
N ARG A 28 19.39 14.12 4.98
CA ARG A 28 20.28 15.25 5.30
C ARG A 28 19.54 16.58 5.40
N PHE A 29 18.29 16.65 4.94
CA PHE A 29 17.49 17.88 5.00
C PHE A 29 17.27 18.29 6.46
N LYS A 30 17.74 19.49 6.82
CA LYS A 30 17.52 20.08 8.14
C LYS A 30 16.15 20.75 8.18
N PRO A 31 15.36 20.58 9.25
CA PRO A 31 14.05 21.20 9.33
C PRO A 31 14.16 22.72 9.22
N LEU A 32 13.39 23.33 8.33
CA LEU A 32 13.27 24.79 8.29
C LEU A 32 12.36 25.27 9.41
N VAL A 33 12.70 26.40 9.99
CA VAL A 33 11.90 27.03 11.05
C VAL A 33 10.93 28.01 10.40
N VAL A 34 9.65 27.91 10.76
CA VAL A 34 8.67 28.92 10.38
C VAL A 34 9.02 30.22 11.10
N PRO A 35 9.14 31.37 10.39
CA PRO A 35 9.42 32.64 11.02
C PRO A 35 8.38 32.99 12.10
N GLU A 36 8.82 33.58 13.20
CA GLU A 36 7.94 33.97 14.30
C GLU A 36 6.85 34.94 13.81
N GLY A 37 5.60 34.67 14.21
CA GLY A 37 4.44 35.45 13.79
C GLY A 37 3.98 35.23 12.33
N ALA A 38 4.64 34.37 11.55
CA ALA A 38 4.22 34.09 10.19
C ALA A 38 2.89 33.31 10.16
N ASN A 39 2.03 33.64 9.20
CA ASN A 39 0.84 32.85 8.92
C ASN A 39 1.24 31.50 8.29
N ILE A 40 0.93 30.40 8.98
CA ILE A 40 1.32 29.04 8.56
C ILE A 40 0.78 28.69 7.17
N GLU A 41 -0.45 29.05 6.84
CA GLU A 41 -1.03 28.72 5.53
C GLU A 41 -0.38 29.52 4.41
N GLU A 42 -0.10 30.81 4.64
CA GLU A 42 0.63 31.63 3.67
C GLU A 42 2.07 31.14 3.48
N PHE A 43 2.74 30.79 4.57
CA PHE A 43 4.08 30.22 4.53
C PHE A 43 4.10 28.92 3.72
N LYS A 44 3.17 27.99 3.98
CA LYS A 44 3.02 26.77 3.17
C LYS A 44 2.80 27.08 1.70
N ARG A 45 1.96 28.07 1.41
CA ARG A 45 1.57 28.43 0.05
C ARG A 45 2.73 29.00 -0.77
N THR A 46 3.64 29.74 -0.14
CA THR A 46 4.60 30.61 -0.85
C THR A 46 6.08 30.32 -0.57
N GLN A 47 6.42 29.80 0.60
CA GLN A 47 7.80 29.75 1.10
C GLN A 47 8.26 28.38 1.56
N ALA A 48 7.34 27.54 2.06
CA ALA A 48 7.71 26.24 2.61
C ALA A 48 8.42 25.37 1.55
N PRO A 49 9.41 24.58 1.97
CA PRO A 49 10.16 23.72 1.09
C PRO A 49 9.32 22.50 0.71
N TYR A 50 9.18 22.26 -0.58
CA TYR A 50 8.54 21.07 -1.15
C TYR A 50 9.50 20.35 -2.07
N CYS A 51 9.23 19.07 -2.28
CA CYS A 51 9.96 18.26 -3.24
C CYS A 51 9.06 17.33 -4.04
N ILE A 52 9.62 16.80 -5.11
CA ILE A 52 9.18 15.55 -5.67
C ILE A 52 10.37 14.75 -6.19
N SER A 53 10.42 13.47 -5.85
CA SER A 53 11.46 12.55 -6.29
C SER A 53 11.04 11.78 -7.53
N GLY A 54 11.91 11.75 -8.55
CA GLY A 54 11.66 11.01 -9.77
C GLY A 54 12.34 11.61 -11.00
N LYS A 55 11.68 11.52 -12.16
CA LYS A 55 12.13 12.19 -13.38
C LYS A 55 11.00 13.00 -13.99
N VAL A 56 11.24 14.30 -14.16
CA VAL A 56 10.34 15.23 -14.85
C VAL A 56 10.95 15.57 -16.21
N THR A 57 10.15 15.50 -17.25
CA THR A 57 10.55 15.92 -18.60
C THR A 57 10.84 17.43 -18.62
N PRO A 58 12.02 17.89 -19.10
CA PRO A 58 12.30 19.30 -19.25
C PRO A 58 11.43 19.92 -20.36
N GLU A 59 11.03 21.17 -20.18
CA GLU A 59 10.44 21.98 -21.25
C GLU A 59 11.50 22.36 -22.29
N LYS A 60 11.09 22.89 -23.45
CA LYS A 60 11.98 23.22 -24.57
C LYS A 60 13.16 24.13 -24.20
N HIS A 61 13.00 24.98 -23.18
CA HIS A 61 14.02 25.91 -22.69
C HIS A 61 14.72 25.42 -21.41
N GLY A 62 14.58 24.14 -21.05
CA GLY A 62 15.32 23.51 -19.95
C GLY A 62 14.75 23.70 -18.54
N SER A 63 13.62 24.41 -18.38
CA SER A 63 12.87 24.43 -17.11
C SER A 63 12.17 23.09 -16.88
N TYR A 64 11.74 22.84 -15.64
CA TYR A 64 10.96 21.67 -15.29
C TYR A 64 9.62 22.08 -14.71
N LYS A 65 8.54 21.73 -15.41
CA LYS A 65 7.16 21.97 -14.95
C LYS A 65 6.49 20.65 -14.62
N ARG A 66 6.18 20.45 -13.34
CA ARG A 66 5.53 19.27 -12.79
C ARG A 66 4.05 19.21 -13.17
N ASN A 67 3.62 18.08 -13.72
CA ASN A 67 2.22 17.69 -13.87
C ASN A 67 2.16 16.15 -14.10
N ASN A 68 0.97 15.58 -14.21
CA ASN A 68 0.82 14.13 -14.41
C ASN A 68 1.49 13.62 -15.70
N SER A 69 1.52 14.43 -16.76
CA SER A 69 2.11 14.05 -18.06
C SER A 69 3.61 14.23 -18.13
N SER A 70 4.17 15.19 -17.38
CA SER A 70 5.61 15.46 -17.37
C SER A 70 6.39 14.59 -16.38
N LEU A 71 5.73 14.04 -15.36
CA LEU A 71 6.35 13.12 -14.41
C LEU A 71 6.42 11.71 -15.02
N ILE A 72 7.62 11.27 -15.40
CA ILE A 72 7.89 9.98 -16.05
C ILE A 72 7.82 8.84 -15.04
N TYR A 73 8.52 8.98 -13.92
CA TYR A 73 8.55 8.00 -12.84
C TYR A 73 8.83 8.67 -11.51
N ARG A 74 8.59 7.95 -10.41
CA ARG A 74 9.01 8.30 -9.05
C ARG A 74 9.96 7.26 -8.50
N ASP A 75 10.90 7.69 -7.69
CA ASP A 75 11.93 6.87 -7.05
C ASP A 75 11.99 7.04 -5.52
N LEU A 76 10.93 7.63 -4.94
CA LEU A 76 10.63 7.60 -3.51
C LEU A 76 9.11 7.51 -3.30
N ILE A 77 8.71 6.83 -2.24
CA ILE A 77 7.31 6.67 -1.83
C ILE A 77 7.02 7.62 -0.67
N PHE A 78 5.92 8.36 -0.75
CA PHE A 78 5.53 9.31 0.31
C PHE A 78 4.11 9.00 0.78
N LEU A 79 3.92 8.93 2.10
CA LEU A 79 2.62 8.80 2.75
C LEU A 79 2.46 9.87 3.82
N ASP A 80 1.34 10.57 3.78
CA ASP A 80 0.96 11.57 4.78
C ASP A 80 -0.01 10.98 5.80
N TYR A 81 0.33 11.09 7.07
CA TYR A 81 -0.48 10.66 8.20
C TYR A 81 -0.88 11.88 9.03
N ASP A 82 -2.09 12.38 8.77
CA ASP A 82 -2.64 13.60 9.36
C ASP A 82 -3.67 13.36 10.47
N ASP A 83 -4.19 12.13 10.57
CA ASP A 83 -5.21 11.69 11.54
C ASP A 83 -4.71 10.51 12.38
N ILE A 84 -3.61 10.73 13.10
CA ILE A 84 -3.01 9.72 13.96
C ILE A 84 -3.78 9.67 15.27
N GLN A 85 -4.40 8.52 15.55
CA GLN A 85 -5.03 8.23 16.82
C GLN A 85 -3.97 7.78 17.83
N GLY A 86 -3.87 8.48 18.97
CA GLY A 86 -2.89 8.19 20.03
C GLY A 86 -1.65 9.08 19.98
N THR A 87 -0.51 8.57 20.46
CA THR A 87 0.72 9.34 20.60
C THR A 87 1.68 9.16 19.43
N SER A 88 2.60 10.11 19.27
CA SER A 88 3.70 10.03 18.30
C SER A 88 4.50 8.73 18.46
N GLU A 89 4.82 8.33 19.69
CA GLU A 89 5.59 7.11 19.97
C GLU A 89 4.84 5.84 19.56
N GLY A 90 3.53 5.78 19.82
CA GLY A 90 2.69 4.67 19.39
C GLY A 90 2.67 4.52 17.87
N PHE A 91 2.53 5.65 17.17
CA PHE A 91 2.58 5.69 15.71
C PHE A 91 3.95 5.30 15.14
N ILE A 92 5.04 5.87 15.67
CA ILE A 92 6.41 5.53 15.27
C ILE A 92 6.66 4.02 15.44
N LYS A 93 6.20 3.43 16.56
CA LYS A 93 6.32 1.99 16.80
C LYS A 93 5.50 1.14 15.82
N ALA A 94 4.29 1.58 15.46
CA ALA A 94 3.47 0.89 14.47
C ALA A 94 4.16 0.86 13.10
N VAL A 95 4.67 2.00 12.64
CA VAL A 95 5.44 2.10 11.38
C VAL A 95 6.70 1.23 11.44
N SER A 96 7.47 1.30 12.51
CA SER A 96 8.69 0.50 12.71
C SER A 96 8.43 -1.00 12.68
N SER A 97 7.31 -1.44 13.26
CA SER A 97 6.92 -2.85 13.26
C SER A 97 6.48 -3.31 11.87
N ALA A 98 5.70 -2.49 11.16
CA ALA A 98 5.17 -2.81 9.84
C ALA A 98 6.25 -2.81 8.73
N LEU A 99 7.25 -1.93 8.85
CA LEU A 99 8.34 -1.76 7.89
C LEU A 99 9.69 -2.30 8.40
N PHE A 100 9.66 -3.21 9.37
CA PHE A 100 10.86 -3.81 9.93
C PHE A 100 11.79 -4.35 8.84
N GLY A 101 13.05 -3.92 8.86
CA GLY A 101 14.07 -4.33 7.91
C GLY A 101 14.12 -3.55 6.59
N TYR A 102 13.23 -2.56 6.37
CA TYR A 102 13.26 -1.69 5.20
C TYR A 102 13.79 -0.28 5.52
N SER A 103 14.36 0.37 4.52
CA SER A 103 14.82 1.76 4.60
C SER A 103 13.64 2.74 4.53
N TYR A 104 13.46 3.55 5.58
CA TYR A 104 12.45 4.59 5.62
C TYR A 104 12.86 5.79 6.48
N ILE A 105 12.21 6.93 6.26
CA ILE A 105 12.34 8.14 7.06
C ILE A 105 10.96 8.55 7.52
N LEU A 106 10.83 8.90 8.79
CA LEU A 106 9.61 9.43 9.38
C LEU A 106 9.90 10.80 9.99
N TYR A 107 9.10 11.81 9.65
CA TYR A 107 9.28 13.15 10.21
C TYR A 107 7.97 13.94 10.41
N PRO A 108 7.89 14.80 11.45
CA PRO A 108 6.73 15.64 11.70
C PRO A 108 6.41 16.59 10.55
N THR A 109 5.13 16.77 10.22
CA THR A 109 4.72 17.80 9.26
C THR A 109 4.62 19.17 9.93
N ILE A 110 4.55 20.26 9.15
CA ILE A 110 4.45 21.64 9.68
C ILE A 110 3.27 21.87 10.65
N LYS A 111 2.21 21.05 10.57
CA LYS A 111 1.02 21.13 11.43
C LYS A 111 1.04 20.14 12.60
N HIS A 112 2.16 19.45 12.81
CA HIS A 112 2.31 18.51 13.90
C HIS A 112 2.16 19.21 15.27
N SER A 113 1.42 18.60 16.18
CA SER A 113 1.44 18.90 17.62
C SER A 113 1.36 17.60 18.43
N LEU A 114 1.63 17.68 19.74
CA LEU A 114 1.53 16.51 20.62
C LEU A 114 0.09 15.97 20.73
N GLU A 115 -0.91 16.86 20.68
CA GLU A 115 -2.33 16.52 20.75
C GLU A 115 -2.90 16.04 19.41
N LYS A 116 -2.29 16.46 18.29
CA LYS A 116 -2.65 16.07 16.93
C LYS A 116 -1.39 15.69 16.16
N PRO A 117 -0.81 14.50 16.43
CA PRO A 117 0.39 14.08 15.75
C PRO A 117 0.14 13.99 14.25
N ARG A 118 1.08 14.57 13.49
CA ARG A 118 1.10 14.47 12.03
C ARG A 118 2.49 14.14 11.55
N PHE A 119 2.60 13.17 10.66
CA PHE A 119 3.88 12.70 10.16
C PHE A 119 3.82 12.44 8.66
N ARG A 120 4.98 12.56 8.03
CA ARG A 120 5.22 12.10 6.67
C ARG A 120 6.20 10.95 6.73
N LEU A 121 5.80 9.84 6.11
CA LEU A 121 6.61 8.66 5.90
C LEU A 121 7.19 8.70 4.49
N VAL A 122 8.49 8.48 4.38
CA VAL A 122 9.22 8.34 3.13
C VAL A 122 9.86 6.96 3.09
N VAL A 123 9.47 6.13 2.12
CA VAL A 123 10.03 4.78 1.95
C VAL A 123 10.91 4.74 0.72
N LYS A 124 12.10 4.14 0.85
CA LYS A 124 13.03 3.95 -0.26
C LYS A 124 12.67 2.69 -1.05
N PRO A 125 12.29 2.79 -2.34
CA PRO A 125 11.99 1.64 -3.18
C PRO A 125 13.25 1.04 -3.81
N ASP A 126 13.19 -0.23 -4.23
CA ASP A 126 14.28 -0.93 -4.93
C ASP A 126 14.31 -0.65 -6.45
N ASP A 127 13.24 -0.06 -6.99
CA ASP A 127 13.12 0.33 -8.40
C ASP A 127 12.25 1.59 -8.56
N VAL A 128 12.29 2.20 -9.75
CA VAL A 128 11.43 3.31 -10.12
C VAL A 128 9.99 2.83 -10.37
N MET A 129 9.03 3.71 -10.10
CA MET A 129 7.60 3.41 -10.29
C MET A 129 6.97 4.32 -11.33
N ASN A 130 6.05 3.78 -12.12
CA ASN A 130 5.04 4.58 -12.84
C ASN A 130 3.84 4.89 -11.92
N GLU A 131 2.86 5.66 -12.41
CA GLU A 131 1.70 6.08 -11.60
C GLU A 131 0.90 4.90 -11.02
N ALA A 132 0.66 3.85 -11.81
CA ALA A 132 -0.12 2.69 -11.37
C ALA A 132 0.60 1.93 -10.27
N THR A 133 1.89 1.64 -10.48
CA THR A 133 2.75 0.93 -9.52
C THR A 133 2.88 1.73 -8.23
N TYR A 134 3.11 3.04 -8.34
CA TYR A 134 3.21 3.93 -7.18
C TYR A 134 1.94 3.89 -6.32
N LYS A 135 0.76 4.03 -6.93
CA LYS A 135 -0.51 3.97 -6.19
C LYS A 135 -0.75 2.61 -5.55
N GLN A 136 -0.35 1.53 -6.21
CA GLN A 136 -0.43 0.18 -5.65
C GLN A 136 0.47 0.04 -4.42
N VAL A 137 1.75 0.42 -4.54
CA VAL A 137 2.73 0.29 -3.45
C VAL A 137 2.37 1.18 -2.26
N VAL A 138 1.87 2.41 -2.49
CA VAL A 138 1.36 3.27 -1.42
C VAL A 138 0.24 2.59 -0.63
N LYS A 139 -0.72 1.97 -1.32
CA LYS A 139 -1.82 1.25 -0.66
C LYS A 139 -1.30 0.04 0.11
N GLU A 140 -0.41 -0.74 -0.49
CA GLU A 140 0.19 -1.91 0.18
C GLU A 140 0.91 -1.53 1.47
N ILE A 141 1.70 -0.45 1.46
CA ILE A 141 2.39 0.06 2.65
C ILE A 141 1.38 0.56 3.68
N ALA A 142 0.35 1.31 3.27
CA ALA A 142 -0.70 1.78 4.17
C ALA A 142 -1.45 0.61 4.82
N ASP A 143 -1.81 -0.42 4.05
CA ASP A 143 -2.50 -1.61 4.53
C ASP A 143 -1.64 -2.41 5.52
N LYS A 144 -0.32 -2.52 5.27
CA LYS A 144 0.64 -3.13 6.20
C LYS A 144 0.75 -2.39 7.53
N ILE A 145 0.69 -1.06 7.49
CA ILE A 145 0.71 -0.22 8.70
C ILE A 145 -0.64 -0.30 9.43
N GLY A 146 -1.74 -0.47 8.69
CA GLY A 146 -3.08 -0.66 9.25
C GLY A 146 -3.70 0.61 9.84
N LEU A 147 -3.21 1.79 9.43
CA LEU A 147 -3.68 3.09 9.91
C LEU A 147 -4.20 3.95 8.74
N PRO A 148 -5.21 4.80 8.97
CA PRO A 148 -5.69 5.72 7.94
C PRO A 148 -4.58 6.69 7.52
N PHE A 149 -4.51 6.97 6.22
CA PHE A 149 -3.57 7.92 5.63
C PHE A 149 -4.32 8.90 4.71
N ASP A 150 -3.70 10.04 4.42
CA ASP A 150 -4.27 11.03 3.51
C ASP A 150 -4.26 10.50 2.07
N MET A 151 -5.44 10.40 1.47
CA MET A 151 -5.64 9.97 0.09
C MET A 151 -4.94 10.86 -0.93
N ALA A 152 -4.61 12.12 -0.58
CA ALA A 152 -3.76 12.98 -1.41
C ALA A 152 -2.38 12.36 -1.69
N SER A 153 -1.91 11.42 -0.85
CA SER A 153 -0.69 10.63 -1.06
C SER A 153 -0.74 9.78 -2.36
N LEU A 154 -1.93 9.49 -2.89
CA LEU A 154 -2.14 8.78 -4.16
C LEU A 154 -2.08 9.69 -5.39
N THR A 155 -2.05 11.01 -5.21
CA THR A 155 -1.97 11.95 -6.33
C THR A 155 -0.57 11.91 -6.94
N TRP A 156 -0.48 11.40 -8.18
CA TRP A 156 0.78 11.16 -8.86
C TRP A 156 1.68 12.40 -8.91
N SER A 157 1.09 13.52 -9.34
CA SER A 157 1.78 14.79 -9.42
C SER A 157 1.71 15.71 -8.18
N GLN A 158 1.46 15.17 -6.98
CA GLN A 158 1.50 15.94 -5.72
C GLN A 158 2.92 16.25 -5.20
N LEU A 159 3.20 17.52 -4.88
CA LEU A 159 4.40 17.92 -4.16
C LEU A 159 4.35 17.47 -2.70
N GLN A 160 5.51 17.10 -2.16
CA GLN A 160 5.68 16.56 -0.81
C GLN A 160 6.43 17.56 0.05
N GLY A 161 5.87 17.96 1.17
CA GLY A 161 6.53 18.93 2.07
C GLY A 161 7.80 18.33 2.67
N LEU A 162 8.88 19.09 2.65
CA LEU A 162 10.11 18.75 3.34
C LEU A 162 9.98 19.07 4.84
N PRO A 163 10.90 18.59 5.70
CA PRO A 163 10.90 18.90 7.12
C PRO A 163 10.78 20.40 7.42
N VAL A 164 9.76 20.77 8.19
CA VAL A 164 9.50 22.13 8.69
C VAL A 164 8.97 22.03 10.11
N THR A 165 9.42 22.92 10.99
CA THR A 165 8.95 23.02 12.38
C THR A 165 8.50 24.43 12.72
N THR A 166 7.46 24.53 13.55
CA THR A 166 7.04 25.77 14.23
C THR A 166 7.63 25.87 15.65
N GLY A 167 8.23 24.79 16.15
CA GLY A 167 8.89 24.73 17.46
C GLY A 167 10.41 24.75 17.36
N ASP A 168 11.07 24.29 18.41
CA ASP A 168 12.54 24.20 18.47
C ASP A 168 13.07 23.13 17.49
N PRO A 169 13.97 23.48 16.55
CA PRO A 169 14.64 22.51 15.68
C PRO A 169 15.38 21.40 16.42
N ALA A 170 15.89 21.67 17.63
CA ALA A 170 16.62 20.68 18.41
C ALA A 170 15.73 19.56 18.95
N SER A 171 14.43 19.81 19.11
CA SER A 171 13.44 18.81 19.52
C SER A 171 12.73 18.13 18.34
N TYR A 172 13.07 18.49 17.09
CA TYR A 172 12.44 17.93 15.90
C TYR A 172 12.79 16.45 15.73
N GLN A 173 11.82 15.58 15.99
CA GLN A 173 12.00 14.13 15.98
C GLN A 173 11.93 13.54 14.57
N LYS A 174 13.05 13.53 13.83
CA LYS A 174 13.18 12.77 12.58
C LYS A 174 13.77 11.40 12.86
N VAL A 175 13.06 10.34 12.46
CA VAL A 175 13.52 8.95 12.52
C VAL A 175 14.04 8.57 11.13
N VAL A 176 15.21 7.94 11.08
CA VAL A 176 15.84 7.45 9.86
C VAL A 176 16.25 6.01 10.12
N GLU A 177 15.61 5.09 9.40
CA GLU A 177 15.95 3.67 9.44
C GLU A 177 16.61 3.25 8.12
N HIS A 178 17.70 2.51 8.24
CA HIS A 178 18.44 1.94 7.11
C HIS A 178 18.29 0.42 7.12
N GLY A 179 17.83 -0.12 5.99
CA GLY A 179 17.59 -1.53 5.78
C GLY A 179 17.62 -1.88 4.28
N LEU A 180 16.81 -2.85 3.88
CA LEU A 180 16.60 -3.17 2.47
C LEU A 180 15.74 -2.10 1.79
N ASP A 181 15.92 -1.94 0.48
CA ASP A 181 15.01 -1.14 -0.31
C ASP A 181 13.66 -1.88 -0.45
N TYR A 182 12.55 -1.14 -0.44
CA TYR A 182 11.21 -1.70 -0.45
C TYR A 182 10.87 -2.27 -1.83
N PRO A 183 10.38 -3.53 -1.92
CA PRO A 183 10.18 -4.20 -3.19
C PRO A 183 9.08 -3.53 -4.02
N VAL A 184 9.42 -3.11 -5.23
CA VAL A 184 8.48 -2.58 -6.21
C VAL A 184 8.08 -3.69 -7.18
N PRO A 185 6.77 -3.95 -7.36
CA PRO A 185 6.31 -4.87 -8.38
C PRO A 185 6.81 -4.42 -9.76
N LYS A 186 7.57 -5.29 -10.44
CA LYS A 186 7.99 -5.04 -11.81
C LYS A 186 6.76 -5.11 -12.71
N VAL A 187 6.17 -3.96 -12.96
CA VAL A 187 5.19 -3.82 -14.03
C VAL A 187 5.99 -3.80 -15.33
N GLU A 188 6.24 -4.98 -15.89
CA GLU A 188 6.59 -5.04 -17.30
C GLU A 188 5.52 -4.24 -18.06
N PRO A 189 5.90 -3.37 -19.02
CA PRO A 189 4.92 -2.70 -19.85
C PRO A 189 4.19 -3.77 -20.64
N ARG A 190 3.08 -4.26 -20.09
CA ARG A 190 2.08 -4.97 -20.85
C ARG A 190 1.59 -3.96 -21.86
N ALA A 191 2.14 -4.05 -23.08
CA ALA A 191 1.39 -3.71 -24.26
C ALA A 191 -0.04 -4.21 -24.02
N LYS A 192 -1.05 -3.38 -24.27
CA LYS A 192 -2.46 -3.76 -24.15
C LYS A 192 -2.68 -5.03 -24.98
N GLN A 193 -2.49 -6.18 -24.34
CA GLN A 193 -2.96 -7.45 -24.79
C GLN A 193 -4.28 -7.57 -24.06
N GLU A 194 -5.35 -7.36 -24.82
CA GLU A 194 -6.64 -7.96 -24.51
C GLU A 194 -6.44 -9.48 -24.52
N THR A 195 -5.88 -10.02 -23.45
CA THR A 195 -5.89 -11.46 -23.22
C THR A 195 -7.13 -11.77 -22.42
N THR A 196 -8.16 -12.21 -23.12
CA THR A 196 -9.24 -13.06 -22.59
C THR A 196 -8.70 -14.43 -22.17
N GLU A 197 -7.55 -14.48 -21.50
CA GLU A 197 -7.03 -15.73 -20.96
C GLU A 197 -7.67 -15.99 -19.60
N ARG A 198 -8.65 -16.90 -19.61
CA ARG A 198 -9.19 -17.49 -18.39
C ARG A 198 -8.03 -18.05 -17.56
N TYR A 199 -8.04 -17.73 -16.27
CA TYR A 199 -7.09 -18.24 -15.28
C TYR A 199 -6.91 -19.76 -15.45
N LYS A 200 -5.66 -20.20 -15.67
CA LYS A 200 -5.30 -21.62 -15.73
C LYS A 200 -4.68 -22.04 -14.40
N PRO A 201 -5.36 -22.87 -13.59
CA PRO A 201 -4.85 -23.23 -12.28
C PRO A 201 -3.60 -24.14 -12.38
N ARG A 202 -2.57 -23.88 -11.55
CA ARG A 202 -1.30 -24.67 -11.48
C ARG A 202 -1.53 -26.11 -11.02
N ALA A 203 -0.63 -27.07 -11.24
CA ALA A 203 -0.84 -28.44 -10.73
C ALA A 203 -1.02 -28.49 -9.17
N SER A 204 -1.91 -29.35 -8.68
CA SER A 204 -2.47 -29.34 -7.32
C SER A 204 -1.47 -29.49 -6.15
N GLY A 205 -0.28 -30.03 -6.42
CA GLY A 205 0.75 -30.30 -5.41
C GLY A 205 1.50 -29.09 -4.89
N GLN A 206 1.43 -27.93 -5.57
CA GLN A 206 2.23 -26.73 -5.23
C GLN A 206 1.39 -25.53 -4.73
N ARG A 207 0.09 -25.72 -4.50
CA ARG A 207 -0.80 -24.60 -4.14
C ARG A 207 -0.87 -24.38 -2.63
N SER A 208 -0.67 -23.12 -2.20
CA SER A 208 -0.93 -22.68 -0.82
C SER A 208 -2.40 -22.89 -0.44
N MET A 209 -2.69 -22.96 0.86
CA MET A 209 -4.05 -23.20 1.36
C MET A 209 -5.05 -22.16 0.84
N THR A 210 -4.66 -20.89 0.89
CA THR A 210 -5.44 -19.76 0.38
C THR A 210 -5.72 -19.90 -1.11
N MET A 211 -4.73 -20.33 -1.91
CA MET A 211 -4.93 -20.49 -3.34
C MET A 211 -5.87 -21.63 -3.68
N ARG A 212 -5.91 -22.70 -2.86
CA ARG A 212 -6.89 -23.79 -3.02
C ARG A 212 -8.32 -23.29 -2.79
N ILE A 213 -8.54 -22.40 -1.81
CA ILE A 213 -9.85 -21.78 -1.58
C ILE A 213 -10.24 -20.89 -2.76
N ILE A 214 -9.34 -19.99 -3.16
CA ILE A 214 -9.55 -19.06 -4.28
C ILE A 214 -9.86 -19.84 -5.57
N ASP A 215 -9.10 -20.89 -5.87
CA ASP A 215 -9.33 -21.72 -7.06
C ASP A 215 -10.72 -22.33 -7.08
N THR A 216 -11.20 -22.87 -5.96
CA THR A 216 -12.55 -23.43 -5.87
C THR A 216 -13.63 -22.36 -5.98
N LEU A 217 -13.40 -21.15 -5.46
CA LEU A 217 -14.33 -20.03 -5.62
C LEU A 217 -14.40 -19.51 -7.06
N PHE A 218 -13.35 -19.69 -7.86
CA PHE A 218 -13.36 -19.27 -9.28
C PHE A 218 -13.82 -20.36 -10.25
N ASN A 219 -13.60 -21.64 -9.92
CA ASN A 219 -13.84 -22.76 -10.84
C ASN A 219 -14.94 -23.72 -10.37
N GLY A 220 -15.50 -23.49 -9.18
CA GLY A 220 -16.49 -24.35 -8.57
C GLY A 220 -15.95 -25.73 -8.18
N PHE A 221 -16.85 -26.71 -8.08
CA PHE A 221 -16.53 -28.08 -7.64
C PHE A 221 -16.11 -29.04 -8.77
N GLY A 222 -15.98 -28.54 -10.01
CA GLY A 222 -15.62 -29.33 -11.19
C GLY A 222 -16.77 -30.13 -11.80
N ASP A 223 -16.43 -31.13 -12.64
CA ASP A 223 -17.38 -31.88 -13.48
C ASP A 223 -18.18 -32.96 -12.71
N GLU A 224 -19.29 -33.43 -13.32
CA GLU A 224 -20.37 -34.25 -12.71
C GLU A 224 -19.91 -35.39 -11.79
N GLY A 225 -18.79 -36.05 -12.07
CA GLY A 225 -18.32 -37.22 -11.30
C GLY A 225 -17.55 -36.93 -10.01
N GLY A 226 -17.15 -35.67 -9.75
CA GLY A 226 -16.22 -35.31 -8.66
C GLY A 226 -16.74 -34.30 -7.64
N ARG A 227 -17.91 -33.71 -7.87
CA ARG A 227 -18.40 -32.53 -7.12
C ARG A 227 -18.57 -32.77 -5.63
N ASN A 228 -19.17 -33.89 -5.24
CA ASN A 228 -19.38 -34.20 -3.82
C ASN A 228 -18.06 -34.40 -3.06
N VAL A 229 -17.05 -34.97 -3.72
CA VAL A 229 -15.70 -35.11 -3.16
C VAL A 229 -15.02 -33.74 -3.07
N ALA A 230 -15.19 -32.89 -4.08
CA ALA A 230 -14.63 -31.53 -4.10
C ALA A 230 -15.29 -30.63 -3.04
N LEU A 231 -16.61 -30.64 -2.93
CA LEU A 231 -17.39 -30.01 -1.86
C LEU A 231 -16.88 -30.48 -0.49
N THR A 232 -16.70 -31.79 -0.32
CA THR A 232 -16.22 -32.34 0.95
C THR A 232 -14.84 -31.81 1.33
N ARG A 233 -13.92 -31.80 0.38
CA ARG A 233 -12.56 -31.28 0.57
C ARG A 233 -12.57 -29.78 0.84
N PHE A 234 -13.41 -29.03 0.14
CA PHE A 234 -13.54 -27.58 0.29
C PHE A 234 -14.07 -27.21 1.68
N VAL A 235 -15.16 -27.82 2.13
CA VAL A 235 -15.72 -27.56 3.46
C VAL A 235 -14.74 -27.95 4.58
N GLY A 236 -14.06 -29.10 4.44
CA GLY A 236 -13.00 -29.49 5.38
C GLY A 236 -11.80 -28.55 5.38
N LEU A 237 -11.53 -27.86 4.25
CA LEU A 237 -10.50 -26.84 4.15
C LEU A 237 -10.86 -25.59 4.96
N LEU A 238 -12.10 -25.14 4.85
CA LEU A 238 -12.61 -23.94 5.53
C LEU A 238 -12.57 -24.11 7.06
N PHE A 239 -12.90 -25.31 7.55
CA PHE A 239 -12.81 -25.65 8.97
C PHE A 239 -11.44 -26.19 9.41
N ASN A 240 -10.42 -26.15 8.55
CA ASN A 240 -9.08 -26.55 8.99
C ASN A 240 -8.52 -25.55 10.02
N LYS A 241 -7.69 -26.01 10.96
CA LYS A 241 -7.08 -25.18 12.02
C LYS A 241 -6.31 -23.94 11.52
N TRP A 242 -5.89 -23.93 10.26
CA TRP A 242 -5.15 -22.82 9.65
C TRP A 242 -6.05 -21.78 8.97
N VAL A 243 -7.29 -22.13 8.65
CA VAL A 243 -8.26 -21.24 7.99
C VAL A 243 -9.30 -20.77 9.00
N ASP A 244 -9.83 -21.70 9.79
CA ASP A 244 -10.70 -21.46 10.94
C ASP A 244 -11.93 -20.58 10.68
N CYS A 245 -12.61 -20.80 9.55
CA CYS A 245 -13.85 -20.10 9.26
C CYS A 245 -14.93 -20.47 10.29
N ASP A 246 -15.71 -19.47 10.71
CA ASP A 246 -16.96 -19.70 11.41
C ASP A 246 -17.99 -20.38 10.48
N LEU A 247 -19.03 -20.95 11.09
CA LEU A 247 -20.04 -21.74 10.38
C LEU A 247 -20.75 -20.95 9.28
N GLU A 248 -21.08 -19.68 9.53
CA GLU A 248 -21.83 -18.83 8.60
C GLU A 248 -20.95 -18.47 7.40
N THR A 249 -19.73 -18.00 7.65
CA THR A 249 -18.76 -17.69 6.59
C THR A 249 -18.45 -18.93 5.74
N ALA A 250 -18.24 -20.08 6.36
CA ALA A 250 -17.95 -21.32 5.64
C ALA A 250 -19.11 -21.74 4.73
N TYR A 251 -20.35 -21.54 5.19
CA TYR A 251 -21.55 -21.86 4.41
C TYR A 251 -21.72 -20.92 3.21
N GLU A 252 -21.53 -19.61 3.40
CA GLU A 252 -21.59 -18.64 2.30
C GLU A 252 -20.55 -18.91 1.23
N LEU A 253 -19.29 -19.17 1.61
CA LEU A 253 -18.23 -19.54 0.67
C LEU A 253 -18.56 -20.81 -0.11
N THR A 254 -19.21 -21.77 0.55
CA THR A 254 -19.66 -23.02 -0.09
C THR A 254 -20.76 -22.76 -1.13
N LYS A 255 -21.71 -21.88 -0.83
CA LYS A 255 -22.75 -21.46 -1.81
C LYS A 255 -22.15 -20.72 -2.99
N ILE A 256 -21.17 -19.84 -2.77
CA ILE A 256 -20.47 -19.11 -3.84
C ILE A 256 -19.72 -20.09 -4.75
N ALA A 257 -18.98 -21.05 -4.18
CA ALA A 257 -18.31 -22.08 -4.98
C ALA A 257 -19.32 -22.93 -5.79
N ASN A 258 -20.48 -23.24 -5.22
CA ASN A 258 -21.53 -23.97 -5.95
C ASN A 258 -22.12 -23.14 -7.09
N SER A 259 -22.38 -21.85 -6.89
CA SER A 259 -23.01 -20.98 -7.89
C SER A 259 -22.15 -20.75 -9.13
N VAL A 260 -20.82 -20.88 -9.01
CA VAL A 260 -19.89 -20.82 -10.14
C VAL A 260 -19.57 -22.19 -10.75
N THR A 261 -20.14 -23.28 -10.22
CA THR A 261 -19.99 -24.63 -10.79
C THR A 261 -20.87 -24.75 -12.04
N VAL A 262 -20.35 -25.32 -13.13
CA VAL A 262 -21.04 -25.40 -14.44
C VAL A 262 -22.46 -25.98 -14.34
N GLU A 263 -22.63 -26.98 -13.48
CA GLU A 263 -23.93 -27.48 -13.04
C GLU A 263 -23.90 -27.57 -11.51
N PRO A 264 -24.47 -26.57 -10.82
CA PRO A 264 -24.48 -26.53 -9.36
C PRO A 264 -25.21 -27.75 -8.77
N LEU A 265 -24.75 -28.21 -7.61
CA LEU A 265 -25.50 -29.19 -6.82
C LEU A 265 -26.85 -28.59 -6.39
N PRO A 266 -27.93 -29.37 -6.33
CA PRO A 266 -29.17 -28.95 -5.70
C PRO A 266 -28.91 -28.45 -4.28
N ILE A 267 -29.58 -27.38 -3.88
CA ILE A 267 -29.35 -26.73 -2.58
C ILE A 267 -29.53 -27.73 -1.43
N GLU A 268 -30.55 -28.58 -1.48
CA GLU A 268 -30.78 -29.61 -0.46
C GLU A 268 -29.61 -30.61 -0.33
N GLU A 269 -28.94 -30.94 -1.44
CA GLU A 269 -27.78 -31.83 -1.44
C GLU A 269 -26.53 -31.13 -0.89
N LEU A 270 -26.34 -29.86 -1.25
CA LEU A 270 -25.29 -29.01 -0.70
C LEU A 270 -25.44 -28.85 0.82
N ASP A 271 -26.64 -28.53 1.29
CA ASP A 271 -26.96 -28.29 2.70
C ASP A 271 -26.71 -29.55 3.55
N ARG A 272 -27.17 -30.70 3.04
CA ARG A 272 -26.96 -32.00 3.69
C ARG A 272 -25.48 -32.33 3.81
N THR A 273 -24.71 -32.10 2.74
CA THR A 273 -23.27 -32.41 2.70
C THR A 273 -22.48 -31.46 3.60
N PHE A 274 -22.74 -30.15 3.52
CA PHE A 274 -22.14 -29.14 4.37
C PHE A 274 -22.40 -29.44 5.86
N SER A 275 -23.66 -29.67 6.22
CA SER A 275 -24.06 -29.96 7.61
C SER A 275 -23.39 -31.20 8.17
N SER A 276 -23.24 -32.26 7.35
CA SER A 276 -22.57 -33.50 7.75
C SER A 276 -21.10 -33.26 8.10
N ILE A 277 -20.39 -32.51 7.26
CA ILE A 277 -18.96 -32.23 7.43
C ILE A 277 -18.72 -31.24 8.57
N ALA A 278 -19.51 -30.16 8.66
CA ALA A 278 -19.42 -29.22 9.77
C ALA A 278 -19.58 -29.97 11.11
N ARG A 279 -20.60 -30.81 11.26
CA ARG A 279 -20.78 -31.64 12.47
C ARG A 279 -19.61 -32.59 12.74
N ALA A 280 -18.94 -33.10 11.72
CA ALA A 280 -17.77 -33.96 11.88
C ALA A 280 -16.54 -33.17 12.33
N GLU A 281 -16.29 -31.98 11.76
CA GLU A 281 -15.16 -31.13 12.11
C GLU A 281 -15.31 -30.48 13.50
N TYR A 282 -16.51 -30.02 13.87
CA TYR A 282 -16.79 -29.52 15.22
C TYR A 282 -16.61 -30.60 16.30
N ARG A 283 -16.93 -31.87 16.00
CA ARG A 283 -16.67 -33.01 16.91
C ARG A 283 -15.18 -33.32 17.10
N LYS A 284 -14.30 -32.90 16.19
CA LYS A 284 -12.84 -33.05 16.33
C LYS A 284 -12.19 -31.92 17.12
N ARG A 285 -12.91 -30.81 17.31
CA ARG A 285 -12.42 -29.56 17.94
C ARG A 285 -12.84 -29.42 19.40
N GLY A 286 -13.88 -30.13 19.83
CA GLY A 286 -14.26 -30.31 21.25
C GLY A 286 -13.62 -31.56 21.82
#